data_AF-A0A352KKP2-F1
#
_entry.id   AF-A0A352KKP2-F1
#
_cell.length_a   1.000
_cell.length_b   1.000
_cell.length_c   1.000
_cell.angle_alpha   90.00
_cell.angle_beta   90.00
_cell.angle_gamma   90.00
#
_symmetry.space_group_name_H-M   'P 1'
#
loop_
_entity.id
_entity.type
_entity.pdbx_description
1 polymer ?
#
loop_
_entity_poly.entity_id
_entity_poly.type
_entity_poly.pdbx_seq_one_letter_code
_entity_poly.pdbx_strand_id
1 'polypeptide(L)'
;MYPAFGTEQKKFFELIYSKEFGTKLNTQRAFTLTEMTITLVLLSLLASVLVPRFVLISDSARDALVDGTEAALVGGMKNHRAFWMVSGTPGIGTTSAVNLNVDGIVVRYRNGYPVNTQDSNHVPVGTPNRNAASTRLFHLFLNPLPTPVIPRNSSGTGWVMLANGDCLAVPRRRCWEYRVNGARYARITYSGGTGDFYLD
;
A
#
# COMPACT_ATOMS: atom_id res chain seq x y z
N MET A 1 15.86 42.61 -36.95
CA MET A 1 16.68 43.51 -36.09
C MET A 1 16.58 42.99 -34.66
N TYR A 2 17.55 42.17 -34.25
CA TYR A 2 17.70 41.67 -32.88
C TYR A 2 18.85 42.46 -32.22
N PRO A 3 18.73 42.89 -30.95
CA PRO A 3 19.75 43.73 -30.33
C PRO A 3 21.05 42.94 -30.06
N ALA A 4 22.18 43.62 -30.28
CA ALA A 4 23.52 43.10 -30.04
C ALA A 4 23.78 42.88 -28.55
N PHE A 5 24.30 41.70 -28.20
CA PHE A 5 24.75 41.32 -26.86
C PHE A 5 25.88 42.24 -26.37
N GLY A 6 25.71 42.85 -25.19
CA GLY A 6 26.67 43.77 -24.58
C GLY A 6 28.00 43.10 -24.20
N THR A 7 29.09 43.87 -24.26
CA THR A 7 30.48 43.45 -24.05
C THR A 7 30.76 42.82 -22.67
N GLU A 8 29.98 43.17 -21.65
CA GLU A 8 30.05 42.58 -20.30
C GLU A 8 29.60 41.11 -20.26
N GLN A 9 28.54 40.75 -21.01
CA GLN A 9 28.04 39.37 -21.07
C GLN A 9 29.00 38.46 -21.84
N LYS A 10 29.73 38.99 -22.83
CA LYS A 10 30.81 38.26 -23.52
C LYS A 10 31.99 37.97 -22.61
N LYS A 11 32.34 38.90 -21.72
CA LYS A 11 33.39 38.71 -20.70
C LYS A 11 33.00 37.66 -19.66
N PHE A 12 31.72 37.62 -19.29
CA PHE A 12 31.18 36.60 -18.39
C PHE A 12 31.18 35.21 -19.04
N PHE A 13 30.84 35.12 -20.32
CA PHE A 13 30.92 33.86 -21.08
C PHE A 13 32.36 33.38 -21.28
N GLU A 14 33.30 34.30 -21.58
CA GLU A 14 34.75 34.02 -21.63
C GLU A 14 35.31 33.59 -20.27
N LEU A 15 34.85 34.18 -19.15
CA LEU A 15 35.29 33.80 -17.80
C LEU A 15 34.80 32.42 -17.39
N ILE A 16 33.60 32.02 -17.82
CA ILE A 16 33.09 30.65 -17.63
C ILE A 16 33.87 29.66 -18.47
N TYR A 17 34.36 30.05 -19.66
CA TYR A 17 35.07 29.14 -20.56
C TYR A 17 36.60 29.09 -20.38
N SER A 18 37.22 30.09 -19.75
CA SER A 18 38.68 30.30 -19.78
C SER A 18 39.44 29.87 -18.51
N LYS A 19 38.76 29.60 -17.39
CA LYS A 19 39.46 29.17 -16.16
C LYS A 19 39.04 27.79 -15.68
N GLU A 20 39.98 26.86 -15.91
CA GLU A 20 40.18 25.59 -15.22
C GLU A 20 39.66 24.29 -15.86
N PHE A 21 39.91 24.10 -17.15
CA PHE A 21 40.34 22.78 -17.64
C PHE A 21 41.87 22.74 -17.81
N GLY A 22 42.55 23.19 -16.76
CA GLY A 22 44.00 23.18 -16.62
C GLY A 22 44.41 22.79 -15.20
N THR A 23 43.57 22.03 -14.49
CA THR A 23 44.04 21.19 -13.40
C THR A 23 44.86 20.08 -14.04
N LYS A 24 46.00 19.69 -13.44
CA LYS A 24 46.75 18.51 -13.87
C LYS A 24 45.76 17.38 -14.05
N LEU A 25 45.44 17.01 -15.30
CA LEU A 25 44.56 15.89 -15.59
C LEU A 25 45.30 14.67 -15.09
N ASN A 26 44.98 14.30 -13.85
CA ASN A 26 45.36 13.04 -13.24
C ASN A 26 45.11 11.99 -14.32
N THR A 27 46.19 11.33 -14.75
CA THR A 27 46.25 10.43 -15.91
C THR A 27 44.89 9.82 -16.18
N GLN A 28 44.19 10.33 -17.19
CA GLN A 28 42.90 9.77 -17.59
C GLN A 28 43.21 8.35 -18.07
N ARG A 29 43.04 7.39 -17.17
CA ARG A 29 42.99 5.98 -17.50
C ARG A 29 41.82 5.84 -18.44
N ALA A 30 42.12 5.70 -19.72
CA ALA A 30 41.14 5.26 -20.70
C ALA A 30 40.51 3.98 -20.15
N PHE A 31 39.20 4.01 -19.86
CA PHE A 31 38.45 2.81 -19.52
C PHE A 31 38.60 1.86 -20.71
N THR A 32 39.23 0.71 -20.51
CA THR A 32 39.58 -0.16 -21.65
C THR A 32 38.32 -0.78 -22.21
N LEU A 33 38.25 -1.00 -23.54
CA LEU A 33 37.11 -1.68 -24.15
C LEU A 33 36.92 -3.08 -23.54
N THR A 34 38.01 -3.75 -23.18
CA THR A 34 37.97 -5.05 -22.49
C THR A 34 37.34 -4.97 -21.11
N GLU A 35 37.46 -3.83 -20.41
CA GLU A 35 36.84 -3.62 -19.09
C GLU A 35 35.33 -3.39 -19.20
N MET A 36 34.88 -2.59 -20.16
CA MET A 36 33.44 -2.47 -20.44
C MET A 36 32.85 -3.80 -20.95
N THR A 37 33.61 -4.56 -21.75
CA THR A 37 33.12 -5.82 -22.30
C THR A 37 33.05 -6.92 -21.24
N ILE A 38 34.10 -7.10 -20.45
CA ILE A 38 34.11 -8.13 -19.40
C ILE A 38 33.05 -7.82 -18.34
N THR A 39 32.82 -6.56 -17.99
CA THR A 39 31.76 -6.18 -17.04
C THR A 39 30.38 -6.44 -17.60
N LEU A 40 30.12 -6.15 -18.88
CA LEU A 40 28.84 -6.49 -19.52
C LEU A 40 28.60 -8.01 -19.57
N VAL A 41 29.62 -8.80 -19.88
CA VAL A 41 29.53 -10.27 -19.84
C VAL A 41 29.29 -10.76 -18.42
N LEU A 42 30.02 -10.25 -17.44
CA LEU A 42 29.84 -10.63 -16.04
C LEU A 42 28.44 -10.24 -15.51
N LEU A 43 27.96 -9.02 -15.80
CA LEU A 43 26.60 -8.59 -15.42
C LEU A 43 25.53 -9.48 -16.08
N SER A 44 25.74 -9.91 -17.32
CA SER A 44 24.81 -10.80 -18.02
C SER A 44 24.74 -12.19 -17.37
N LEU A 45 25.88 -12.74 -16.95
CA LEU A 45 25.94 -14.02 -16.24
C LEU A 45 25.31 -13.94 -14.85
N LEU A 46 25.61 -12.88 -14.09
CA LEU A 46 25.00 -12.60 -12.78
C LEU A 46 23.47 -12.47 -12.91
N ALA A 47 23.00 -11.69 -13.89
CA ALA A 47 21.57 -11.51 -14.13
C ALA A 47 20.87 -12.83 -14.51
N SER A 48 21.50 -13.68 -15.33
CA SER A 48 20.94 -14.96 -15.76
C SER A 48 20.61 -15.90 -14.59
N VAL A 49 21.44 -15.91 -13.53
CA VAL A 49 21.22 -16.75 -12.33
C VAL A 49 20.22 -16.13 -11.35
N LEU A 50 20.10 -14.80 -11.32
CA LEU A 50 19.23 -14.08 -10.38
C LEU A 50 17.75 -14.09 -10.77
N VAL A 51 17.43 -14.08 -12.07
CA VAL A 51 16.04 -13.97 -12.57
C VAL A 51 15.10 -15.07 -12.02
N PRO A 52 15.44 -16.38 -12.04
CA PRO A 52 14.52 -17.42 -11.60
C PRO A 52 14.16 -17.33 -10.10
N ARG A 53 15.13 -16.95 -9.27
CA ARG A 53 14.92 -16.79 -7.82
C ARG A 53 14.07 -15.56 -7.51
N PHE A 54 14.24 -14.48 -8.27
CA PHE A 54 13.46 -13.24 -8.09
C PHE A 54 11.96 -13.46 -8.29
N VAL A 55 11.57 -14.28 -9.28
CA VAL A 55 10.16 -14.61 -9.54
C VAL A 55 9.55 -15.37 -8.36
N LEU A 56 10.24 -16.42 -7.87
CA LEU A 56 9.75 -17.22 -6.74
C LEU A 56 9.60 -16.39 -5.46
N ILE A 57 10.57 -15.52 -5.15
CA ILE A 57 10.49 -14.62 -4.00
C ILE A 57 9.31 -13.65 -4.13
N SER A 58 8.99 -13.22 -5.35
CA SER A 58 7.86 -12.32 -5.59
C SER A 58 6.51 -12.95 -5.24
N ASP A 59 6.32 -14.25 -5.50
CA ASP A 59 5.07 -14.94 -5.14
C ASP A 59 5.00 -15.24 -3.64
N SER A 60 6.08 -15.75 -3.03
CA SER A 60 6.12 -15.94 -1.57
C SER A 60 5.98 -14.61 -0.80
N ALA A 61 6.45 -13.50 -1.36
CA ALA A 61 6.25 -12.18 -0.78
C ALA A 61 4.78 -11.73 -0.83
N ARG A 62 4.02 -12.15 -1.86
CA ARG A 62 2.57 -11.87 -1.94
C ARG A 62 1.80 -12.70 -0.93
N ASP A 63 2.15 -13.96 -0.75
CA ASP A 63 1.57 -14.80 0.30
C ASP A 63 1.80 -14.19 1.67
N ALA A 64 3.05 -13.83 1.97
CA ALA A 64 3.40 -13.15 3.23
C ALA A 64 2.70 -11.80 3.41
N LEU A 65 2.48 -11.04 2.33
CA LEU A 65 1.72 -9.79 2.36
C LEU A 65 0.25 -10.03 2.72
N VAL A 66 -0.37 -11.05 2.12
CA VAL A 66 -1.77 -11.42 2.37
C VAL A 66 -1.94 -11.88 3.81
N ASP A 67 -1.12 -12.85 4.25
CA ASP A 67 -1.15 -13.39 5.62
C ASP A 67 -0.83 -12.31 6.65
N GLY A 68 0.16 -11.46 6.37
CA GLY A 68 0.50 -10.32 7.21
C GLY A 68 -0.63 -9.30 7.31
N THR A 69 -1.36 -9.07 6.22
CA THR A 69 -2.52 -8.18 6.22
C THR A 69 -3.69 -8.77 7.00
N GLU A 70 -3.95 -10.07 6.87
CA GLU A 70 -4.96 -10.76 7.69
C GLU A 70 -4.63 -10.65 9.18
N ALA A 71 -3.39 -10.97 9.56
CA ALA A 71 -2.94 -10.86 10.94
C ALA A 71 -3.10 -9.43 11.48
N ALA A 72 -2.76 -8.42 10.68
CA ALA A 72 -2.95 -7.02 11.04
C ALA A 72 -4.44 -6.64 11.18
N LEU A 73 -5.31 -7.14 10.30
CA LEU A 73 -6.76 -6.94 10.39
C LEU A 73 -7.34 -7.57 11.68
N VAL A 74 -6.93 -8.79 12.01
CA VAL A 74 -7.32 -9.48 13.24
C VAL A 74 -6.84 -8.70 14.47
N GLY A 75 -5.61 -8.21 14.45
CA GLY A 75 -5.03 -7.38 15.50
C GLY A 75 -5.82 -6.07 15.70
N GLY A 76 -6.10 -5.36 14.62
CA GLY A 76 -6.90 -4.13 14.64
C GLY A 76 -8.31 -4.36 15.15
N MET A 77 -8.99 -5.42 14.68
CA MET A 77 -10.32 -5.80 15.18
C MET A 77 -10.29 -6.10 16.68
N LYS A 78 -9.30 -6.87 17.16
CA LYS A 78 -9.15 -7.19 18.59
C LYS A 78 -8.91 -5.93 19.43
N ASN A 79 -8.14 -4.97 18.93
CA ASN A 79 -7.92 -3.69 19.60
C ASN A 79 -9.24 -2.91 19.77
N HIS A 80 -10.03 -2.79 18.69
CA HIS A 80 -11.36 -2.17 18.75
C HIS A 80 -12.34 -2.91 19.66
N ARG A 81 -12.29 -4.24 19.65
CA ARG A 81 -13.08 -5.05 20.59
C ARG A 81 -12.65 -4.82 22.04
N ALA A 82 -11.36 -4.63 22.31
CA ALA A 82 -10.87 -4.31 23.66
C ALA A 82 -11.44 -2.97 24.14
N PHE A 83 -11.49 -1.93 23.29
CA PHE A 83 -12.17 -0.67 23.63
C PHE A 83 -13.64 -0.87 24.00
N TRP A 84 -14.37 -1.74 23.28
CA TRP A 84 -15.74 -2.08 23.62
C TRP A 84 -15.88 -2.82 24.96
N MET A 85 -14.93 -3.72 25.27
CA MET A 85 -14.90 -4.43 26.56
C MET A 85 -14.65 -3.46 27.72
N VAL A 86 -13.66 -2.57 27.58
CA VAL A 86 -13.35 -1.54 28.58
C VAL A 86 -14.52 -0.56 28.77
N SER A 87 -15.29 -0.31 27.73
CA SER A 87 -16.51 0.53 27.78
C SER A 87 -17.70 -0.15 28.48
N GLY A 88 -17.53 -1.32 29.11
CA GLY A 88 -18.59 -2.01 29.85
C GLY A 88 -19.48 -2.92 29.00
N THR A 89 -19.03 -3.35 27.81
CA THR A 89 -19.76 -4.28 26.93
C THR A 89 -21.18 -3.83 26.52
N PRO A 90 -21.37 -2.58 26.10
CA PRO A 90 -22.71 -2.06 25.84
C PRO A 90 -23.39 -2.78 24.66
N GLY A 91 -24.68 -3.12 24.84
CA GLY A 91 -25.48 -3.82 23.84
C GLY A 91 -25.15 -5.31 23.67
N ILE A 92 -24.41 -5.92 24.62
CA ILE A 92 -24.18 -7.37 24.67
C ILE A 92 -25.51 -8.13 24.67
N GLY A 93 -25.59 -9.22 23.90
CA GLY A 93 -26.80 -10.03 23.77
C GLY A 93 -27.95 -9.37 22.99
N THR A 94 -27.79 -8.12 22.55
CA THR A 94 -28.82 -7.42 21.77
C THR A 94 -28.59 -7.55 20.26
N THR A 95 -29.69 -7.49 19.50
CA THR A 95 -29.64 -7.33 18.05
C THR A 95 -29.52 -5.87 17.62
N SER A 96 -29.34 -4.93 18.55
CA SER A 96 -29.11 -3.52 18.25
C SER A 96 -27.61 -3.26 18.08
N ALA A 97 -27.27 -2.29 17.24
CA ALA A 97 -25.90 -1.82 17.15
C ALA A 97 -25.69 -0.68 18.14
N VAL A 98 -24.51 -0.61 18.75
CA VAL A 98 -24.13 0.46 19.68
C VAL A 98 -23.00 1.26 19.07
N ASN A 99 -23.07 2.58 19.17
CA ASN A 99 -22.01 3.47 18.73
C ASN A 99 -21.13 3.83 19.93
N LEU A 100 -19.81 3.69 19.76
CA LEU A 100 -18.82 4.16 20.71
C LEU A 100 -17.82 5.06 19.99
N ASN A 101 -17.41 6.14 20.63
CA ASN A 101 -16.33 6.97 20.14
C ASN A 101 -15.00 6.35 20.56
N VAL A 102 -14.20 5.91 19.58
CA VAL A 102 -12.85 5.41 19.76
C VAL A 102 -11.92 6.37 19.03
N ASP A 103 -11.16 7.16 19.79
CA ASP A 103 -10.16 8.09 19.26
C ASP A 103 -10.71 9.08 18.20
N GLY A 104 -11.87 9.68 18.49
CA GLY A 104 -12.55 10.61 17.58
C GLY A 104 -13.32 9.92 16.44
N ILE A 105 -13.23 8.60 16.32
CA ILE A 105 -13.97 7.81 15.33
C ILE A 105 -15.17 7.17 16.01
N VAL A 106 -16.38 7.49 15.55
CA VAL A 106 -17.58 6.80 16.03
C VAL A 106 -17.69 5.43 15.34
N VAL A 107 -17.34 4.38 16.09
CA VAL A 107 -17.39 2.99 15.63
C VAL A 107 -18.69 2.36 16.06
N ARG A 108 -19.35 1.68 15.12
CA ARG A 108 -20.59 0.96 15.36
C ARG A 108 -20.27 -0.51 15.64
N TYR A 109 -20.59 -0.95 16.84
CA TYR A 109 -20.39 -2.30 17.33
C TYR A 109 -21.67 -3.12 17.28
N ARG A 110 -21.50 -4.43 17.19
CA ARG A 110 -22.55 -5.40 17.45
C ARG A 110 -21.95 -6.60 18.15
N ASN A 111 -22.49 -6.94 19.32
CA ASN A 111 -21.97 -8.03 20.14
C ASN A 111 -20.43 -7.95 20.34
N GLY A 112 -19.92 -6.73 20.48
CA GLY A 112 -18.49 -6.45 20.64
C GLY A 112 -17.64 -6.40 19.37
N TYR A 113 -18.23 -6.63 18.20
CA TYR A 113 -17.50 -6.60 16.94
C TYR A 113 -17.83 -5.34 16.12
N PRO A 114 -16.83 -4.60 15.60
CA PRO A 114 -17.06 -3.47 14.72
C PRO A 114 -17.77 -3.93 13.43
N VAL A 115 -18.86 -3.26 13.04
CA VAL A 115 -19.63 -3.58 11.83
C VAL A 115 -19.66 -2.45 10.80
N ASN A 116 -19.38 -1.22 11.26
CA ASN A 116 -19.18 -0.03 10.44
C ASN A 116 -18.61 1.10 11.33
N THR A 117 -18.33 2.26 10.75
CA THR A 117 -18.24 3.53 11.50
C THR A 117 -19.51 4.37 11.27
N GLN A 118 -19.60 5.58 11.83
CA GLN A 118 -20.70 6.53 11.57
C GLN A 118 -20.50 7.31 10.27
N ASP A 119 -19.33 7.92 10.11
CA ASP A 119 -18.88 8.60 8.89
C ASP A 119 -17.56 8.02 8.35
N SER A 120 -17.01 8.62 7.30
CA SER A 120 -15.77 8.18 6.66
C SER A 120 -14.59 9.11 6.96
N ASN A 121 -14.68 10.02 7.94
CA ASN A 121 -13.70 11.10 8.17
C ASN A 121 -12.28 10.59 8.39
N HIS A 122 -12.13 9.41 9.01
CA HIS A 122 -10.85 8.75 9.24
C HIS A 122 -10.22 8.13 7.97
N VAL A 123 -10.98 8.03 6.89
CA VAL A 123 -10.49 7.55 5.60
C VAL A 123 -9.96 8.75 4.80
N PRO A 124 -8.75 8.70 4.21
CA PRO A 124 -8.23 9.79 3.39
C PRO A 124 -9.17 10.18 2.22
N VAL A 125 -9.16 11.46 1.86
CA VAL A 125 -9.86 11.95 0.65
C VAL A 125 -9.16 11.37 -0.58
N GLY A 126 -9.94 10.93 -1.57
CA GLY A 126 -9.42 10.27 -2.78
C GLY A 126 -9.34 8.74 -2.68
N THR A 127 -9.55 8.14 -1.50
CA THR A 127 -9.63 6.68 -1.38
C THR A 127 -10.82 6.12 -2.19
N PRO A 128 -10.62 5.11 -3.05
CA PRO A 128 -11.70 4.49 -3.80
C PRO A 128 -12.78 3.91 -2.88
N ASN A 129 -14.06 4.13 -3.23
CA ASN A 129 -15.21 3.66 -2.43
C ASN A 129 -15.14 4.07 -0.95
N ARG A 130 -14.58 5.25 -0.62
CA ARG A 130 -14.39 5.77 0.74
C ARG A 130 -15.56 5.54 1.70
N ASN A 131 -16.79 5.68 1.21
CA ASN A 131 -18.01 5.58 2.03
C ASN A 131 -18.50 4.15 2.28
N ALA A 132 -17.92 3.16 1.60
CA ALA A 132 -18.26 1.76 1.80
C ALA A 132 -17.77 1.29 3.18
N ALA A 133 -18.60 0.49 3.86
CA ALA A 133 -18.25 -0.05 5.17
C ALA A 133 -16.99 -0.94 5.13
N SER A 134 -16.74 -1.64 4.01
CA SER A 134 -15.49 -2.40 3.80
C SER A 134 -14.27 -1.47 3.82
N THR A 135 -14.30 -0.35 3.10
CA THR A 135 -13.22 0.64 3.10
C THR A 135 -13.01 1.26 4.48
N ARG A 136 -14.11 1.64 5.13
CA ARG A 136 -14.05 2.27 6.46
C ARG A 136 -13.47 1.34 7.51
N LEU A 137 -13.86 0.06 7.51
CA LEU A 137 -13.27 -0.91 8.44
C LEU A 137 -11.82 -1.26 8.09
N PHE A 138 -11.45 -1.29 6.81
CA PHE A 138 -10.05 -1.51 6.41
C PHE A 138 -9.13 -0.45 7.01
N HIS A 139 -9.50 0.82 6.85
CA HIS A 139 -8.78 1.97 7.41
C HIS A 139 -8.94 2.11 8.93
N LEU A 140 -9.93 1.45 9.53
CA LEU A 140 -10.09 1.42 10.98
C LEU A 140 -9.16 0.39 11.63
N PHE A 141 -8.98 -0.76 10.97
CA PHE A 141 -8.21 -1.88 11.51
C PHE A 141 -6.72 -1.78 11.18
N LEU A 142 -6.37 -1.16 10.05
CA LEU A 142 -4.99 -1.11 9.57
C LEU A 142 -4.38 0.27 9.76
N ASN A 143 -3.31 0.32 10.55
CA ASN A 143 -2.43 1.47 10.68
C ASN A 143 -0.98 0.97 10.94
N PRO A 144 -0.07 1.00 9.95
CA PRO A 144 -0.23 1.55 8.60
C PRO A 144 -1.02 0.64 7.64
N LEU A 145 -1.45 1.21 6.51
CA LEU A 145 -2.16 0.47 5.45
C LEU A 145 -1.19 -0.24 4.51
N PRO A 146 -1.52 -1.46 4.03
CA PRO A 146 -0.79 -2.09 2.96
C PRO A 146 -1.02 -1.34 1.65
N THR A 147 0.04 -1.17 0.87
CA THR A 147 0.01 -0.48 -0.43
C THR A 147 0.28 -1.44 -1.58
N PRO A 148 -0.23 -1.16 -2.78
CA PRO A 148 -1.17 -0.10 -3.13
C PRO A 148 -2.65 -0.50 -2.88
N VAL A 149 -3.49 0.49 -2.57
CA VAL A 149 -4.96 0.35 -2.60
C VAL A 149 -5.45 0.85 -3.95
N ILE A 150 -6.21 0.04 -4.68
CA ILE A 150 -6.65 0.33 -6.05
C ILE A 150 -8.18 0.43 -6.14
N PRO A 151 -8.72 1.10 -7.17
CA PRO A 151 -10.15 1.11 -7.42
C PRO A 151 -10.70 -0.30 -7.65
N ARG A 152 -11.94 -0.54 -7.19
CA ARG A 152 -12.59 -1.85 -7.28
C ARG A 152 -12.62 -2.47 -8.68
N ASN A 153 -12.83 -1.65 -9.70
CA ASN A 153 -12.95 -2.10 -11.08
C ASN A 153 -11.64 -1.91 -11.87
N SER A 154 -10.50 -1.81 -11.16
CA SER A 154 -9.18 -1.68 -11.76
C SER A 154 -8.62 -3.05 -12.18
N SER A 155 -7.86 -3.04 -13.29
CA SER A 155 -6.99 -4.14 -13.71
C SER A 155 -5.60 -4.08 -13.07
N GLY A 156 -5.39 -3.22 -12.07
CA GLY A 156 -4.13 -3.09 -11.36
C GLY A 156 -3.81 -4.25 -10.41
N THR A 157 -2.62 -4.16 -9.80
CA THR A 157 -2.17 -5.04 -8.72
C THR A 157 -2.27 -4.27 -7.40
N GLY A 158 -2.95 -4.82 -6.40
CA GLY A 158 -3.17 -4.15 -5.12
C GLY A 158 -4.44 -4.59 -4.39
N TRP A 159 -4.68 -3.95 -3.24
CA TRP A 159 -5.85 -4.20 -2.40
C TRP A 159 -7.10 -3.48 -2.91
N VAL A 160 -8.20 -4.22 -2.95
CA VAL A 160 -9.52 -3.76 -3.39
C VAL A 160 -10.55 -3.98 -2.28
N MET A 161 -11.37 -2.96 -2.03
CA MET A 161 -12.50 -3.04 -1.11
C MET A 161 -13.75 -3.51 -1.86
N LEU A 162 -14.26 -4.67 -1.48
CA LEU A 162 -15.40 -5.32 -2.13
C LEU A 162 -16.75 -4.95 -1.50
N ALA A 163 -17.82 -5.35 -2.17
CA ALA A 163 -19.20 -5.07 -1.77
C ALA A 163 -19.70 -6.31 -1.05
N ASN A 164 -20.74 -6.16 -0.23
CA ASN A 164 -21.19 -7.25 0.61
C ASN A 164 -21.56 -8.51 -0.20
N GLY A 165 -22.07 -8.36 -1.43
CA GLY A 165 -22.48 -9.47 -2.29
C GLY A 165 -21.34 -10.38 -2.74
N ASP A 166 -20.13 -9.84 -2.85
CA ASP A 166 -18.96 -10.54 -3.39
C ASP A 166 -18.27 -11.44 -2.36
N CYS A 167 -18.56 -11.23 -1.07
CA CYS A 167 -17.90 -11.91 0.04
C CYS A 167 -18.49 -13.29 0.33
N LEU A 168 -17.70 -14.15 0.98
CA LEU A 168 -18.19 -15.36 1.62
C LEU A 168 -19.44 -15.07 2.47
N ALA A 169 -20.43 -15.95 2.40
CA ALA A 169 -21.74 -15.76 3.02
C ALA A 169 -21.69 -15.91 4.55
N VAL A 170 -21.13 -14.91 5.23
CA VAL A 170 -21.04 -14.86 6.70
C VAL A 170 -21.90 -13.73 7.27
N PRO A 171 -22.34 -13.81 8.54
CA PRO A 171 -23.11 -12.74 9.18
C PRO A 171 -22.35 -11.41 9.12
N ARG A 172 -22.98 -10.38 8.55
CA ARG A 172 -22.41 -9.03 8.42
C ARG A 172 -21.04 -8.99 7.73
N ARG A 173 -20.91 -9.75 6.64
CA ARG A 173 -19.73 -9.84 5.79
C ARG A 173 -19.17 -8.50 5.33
N ARG A 174 -17.85 -8.36 5.43
CA ARG A 174 -17.01 -7.35 4.78
C ARG A 174 -15.81 -8.08 4.20
N CYS A 175 -15.38 -7.74 3.00
CA CYS A 175 -14.24 -8.41 2.42
C CYS A 175 -13.38 -7.46 1.60
N TRP A 176 -12.13 -7.90 1.46
CA TRP A 176 -11.07 -7.23 0.75
C TRP A 176 -10.36 -8.25 -0.12
N GLU A 177 -9.96 -7.84 -1.29
CA GLU A 177 -9.33 -8.72 -2.27
C GLU A 177 -7.97 -8.15 -2.65
N TYR A 178 -6.94 -8.99 -2.57
CA TYR A 178 -5.67 -8.67 -3.19
C TYR A 178 -5.70 -9.16 -4.63
N ARG A 179 -5.45 -8.25 -5.57
CA ARG A 179 -5.43 -8.54 -7.01
C ARG A 179 -4.03 -8.46 -7.57
N VAL A 180 -3.76 -9.29 -8.57
CA VAL A 180 -2.57 -9.24 -9.40
C VAL A 180 -3.02 -9.17 -10.85
N ASN A 181 -2.67 -8.07 -11.54
CA ASN A 181 -3.06 -7.81 -12.93
C ASN A 181 -4.58 -7.96 -13.18
N GLY A 182 -5.40 -7.47 -12.24
CA GLY A 182 -6.86 -7.53 -12.32
C GLY A 182 -7.49 -8.87 -11.95
N ALA A 183 -6.71 -9.94 -11.81
CA ALA A 183 -7.19 -11.22 -11.31
C ALA A 183 -7.14 -11.28 -9.78
N ARG A 184 -8.10 -11.99 -9.17
CA ARG A 184 -8.10 -12.27 -7.74
C ARG A 184 -6.92 -13.18 -7.39
N TYR A 185 -6.07 -12.74 -6.47
CA TYR A 185 -5.00 -13.55 -5.88
C TYR A 185 -5.46 -14.18 -4.56
N ALA A 186 -6.01 -13.35 -3.66
CA ALA A 186 -6.55 -13.78 -2.38
C ALA A 186 -7.68 -12.86 -1.92
N ARG A 187 -8.56 -13.35 -1.06
CA ARG A 187 -9.64 -12.59 -0.44
C ARG A 187 -9.70 -12.86 1.05
N ILE A 188 -9.85 -11.79 1.81
CA ILE A 188 -10.06 -11.84 3.25
C ILE A 188 -11.50 -11.41 3.52
N THR A 189 -12.29 -12.27 4.15
CA THR A 189 -13.66 -11.98 4.58
C THR A 189 -13.74 -11.90 6.11
N TYR A 190 -14.26 -10.80 6.61
CA TYR A 190 -14.54 -10.55 8.02
C TYR A 190 -16.05 -10.70 8.32
N SER A 191 -16.37 -11.46 9.36
CA SER A 191 -17.71 -11.51 9.93
C SER A 191 -17.86 -10.52 11.08
N GLY A 192 -18.57 -9.41 10.85
CA GLY A 192 -18.96 -8.50 11.93
C GLY A 192 -20.03 -9.07 12.88
N GLY A 193 -20.45 -10.33 12.71
CA GLY A 193 -21.34 -11.03 13.64
C GLY A 193 -20.59 -11.85 14.68
N THR A 194 -19.52 -12.53 14.27
CA THR A 194 -18.75 -13.46 15.11
C THR A 194 -17.33 -12.99 15.40
N GLY A 195 -16.81 -12.03 14.64
CA GLY A 195 -15.43 -11.55 14.74
C GLY A 195 -14.43 -12.34 13.91
N ASP A 196 -14.88 -13.37 13.19
CA ASP A 196 -13.98 -14.29 12.49
C ASP A 196 -13.50 -13.71 11.16
N PHE A 197 -12.30 -14.12 10.77
CA PHE A 197 -11.69 -13.85 9.48
C PHE A 197 -11.55 -15.17 8.71
N TYR A 198 -11.76 -15.10 7.40
CA TYR A 198 -11.70 -16.22 6.47
C TYR A 198 -10.82 -15.79 5.30
N LEU A 199 -9.81 -16.58 4.98
CA LEU A 199 -8.94 -16.39 3.83
C LEU A 199 -9.36 -17.38 2.72
N ASP A 200 -9.67 -16.86 1.52
CA ASP A 200 -10.19 -17.60 0.36
C ASP A 200 -9.64 -17.15 -1.00
#